data_AF-F3FTU2-F1
#
_entry.id   AF-F3FTU2-F1
#
_cell.length_a   1.000
_cell.length_b   1.000
_cell.length_c   1.000
_cell.angle_alpha   90.00
_cell.angle_beta   90.00
_cell.angle_gamma   90.00
#
_symmetry.space_group_name_H-M   'P 1'
#
loop_
_entity.id
_entity.type
_entity.pdbx_description
1 polymer ?
#
loop_
_entity_poly.entity_id
_entity_poly.type
_entity_poly.pdbx_seq_one_letter_code
_entity_poly.pdbx_strand_id
1 'polypeptide(L)'
;MSNVSALPVQSGTTPSGSGSVRDRVSPEEWDVRVKLAAAYRLAALKRWTDHIYTHFSARVPGPDEHFLINAFGLLFDEITASNLVKVDIDGTIVDDPTGLGINYAGYVIHSAIHAARH
;
A
#
# COMPACT_ATOMS: atom_id res chain seq x y z
N MET A 1 -28.46 -13.82 4.97
CA MET A 1 -27.42 -13.71 3.93
C MET A 1 -26.96 -12.27 3.94
N SER A 2 -25.88 -11.99 4.66
CA SER A 2 -25.36 -10.64 4.87
C SER A 2 -24.71 -10.15 3.58
N ASN A 3 -25.20 -9.05 3.06
CA ASN A 3 -24.70 -8.42 1.84
C ASN A 3 -23.26 -7.96 2.09
N VAL A 4 -22.27 -8.61 1.49
CA VAL A 4 -20.88 -8.12 1.48
C VAL A 4 -20.88 -6.93 0.53
N SER A 5 -21.17 -5.75 1.07
CA SER A 5 -20.98 -4.48 0.37
C SER A 5 -19.56 -4.46 -0.21
N ALA A 6 -19.44 -4.21 -1.50
CA ALA A 6 -18.16 -3.96 -2.14
C ALA A 6 -17.38 -2.95 -1.28
N LEU A 7 -16.16 -3.32 -0.87
CA LEU A 7 -15.33 -2.43 -0.06
C LEU A 7 -15.08 -1.15 -0.88
N PRO A 8 -15.17 0.04 -0.27
CA PRO A 8 -14.87 1.27 -0.98
C PRO A 8 -13.41 1.20 -1.46
N VAL A 9 -13.22 1.14 -2.77
CA VAL A 9 -11.91 1.24 -3.41
C VAL A 9 -11.66 2.72 -3.64
N GLN A 10 -10.60 3.25 -3.05
CA GLN A 10 -10.19 4.61 -3.36
C GLN A 10 -9.28 4.57 -4.58
N SER A 11 -9.83 4.96 -5.72
CA SER A 11 -9.08 5.13 -6.96
C SER A 11 -8.49 6.54 -7.02
N GLY A 12 -7.21 6.64 -7.31
CA GLY A 12 -6.56 7.91 -7.65
C GLY A 12 -6.77 8.27 -9.11
N THR A 13 -6.84 9.56 -9.44
CA THR A 13 -6.68 10.04 -10.81
C THR A 13 -5.22 9.77 -11.24
N THR A 14 -4.98 9.00 -12.30
CA THR A 14 -3.68 8.96 -13.01
C THR A 14 -3.38 10.38 -13.55
N PRO A 15 -2.13 10.85 -13.83
CA PRO A 15 -0.85 10.15 -14.00
C PRO A 15 0.40 10.94 -13.51
N SER A 16 1.63 10.49 -13.83
CA SER A 16 2.75 11.33 -14.36
C SER A 16 4.14 11.03 -13.79
N GLY A 17 5.10 10.95 -14.72
CA GLY A 17 6.52 10.69 -14.54
C GLY A 17 6.94 9.55 -15.46
N SER A 18 7.57 9.84 -16.60
CA SER A 18 8.07 8.82 -17.54
C SER A 18 9.31 8.06 -16.99
N GLY A 19 9.36 7.79 -15.69
CA GLY A 19 10.48 7.19 -14.98
C GLY A 19 10.00 6.13 -14.00
N SER A 20 10.92 5.24 -13.60
CA SER A 20 10.63 4.21 -12.61
C SER A 20 10.24 4.86 -11.28
N VAL A 21 9.41 4.17 -10.48
CA VAL A 21 9.10 4.62 -9.10
C VAL A 21 10.37 4.89 -8.31
N ARG A 22 11.41 4.07 -8.50
CA ARG A 22 12.72 4.25 -7.85
C ARG A 22 13.37 5.61 -8.15
N ASP A 23 13.16 6.14 -9.34
CA ASP A 23 13.82 7.37 -9.80
C ASP A 23 13.16 8.64 -9.24
N ARG A 24 11.93 8.52 -8.71
CA ARG A 24 11.11 9.65 -8.24
C ARG A 24 10.76 9.62 -6.75
N VAL A 25 11.34 8.70 -5.99
CA VAL A 25 11.17 8.60 -4.52
C VAL A 25 12.52 8.77 -3.82
N SER A 26 12.51 9.09 -2.53
CA SER A 26 13.76 9.17 -1.76
C SER A 26 14.42 7.79 -1.62
N PRO A 27 15.75 7.72 -1.42
CA PRO A 27 16.43 6.46 -1.13
C PRO A 27 15.83 5.73 0.07
N GLU A 28 15.43 6.47 1.11
CA GLU A 28 14.85 5.91 2.34
C GLU A 28 13.45 5.34 2.09
N GLU A 29 12.62 6.01 1.27
CA GLU A 29 11.32 5.46 0.85
C GLU A 29 11.53 4.17 0.05
N TRP A 30 12.47 4.17 -0.90
CA TRP A 30 12.77 2.99 -1.71
C TRP A 30 13.18 1.78 -0.86
N ASP A 31 14.00 2.03 0.15
CA ASP A 31 14.43 1.01 1.10
C ASP A 31 13.27 0.37 1.87
N VAL A 32 12.29 1.19 2.29
CA VAL A 32 11.07 0.70 2.95
C VAL A 32 10.17 -0.04 1.96
N ARG A 33 10.05 0.43 0.71
CA ARG A 33 9.30 -0.28 -0.35
C ARG A 33 9.87 -1.68 -0.60
N VAL A 34 11.19 -1.82 -0.67
CA VAL A 34 11.85 -3.13 -0.85
C VAL A 34 11.58 -4.04 0.35
N LYS A 35 11.76 -3.55 1.58
CA LYS A 35 11.55 -4.33 2.80
C LYS A 35 10.07 -4.74 2.96
N LEU A 36 9.15 -3.83 2.69
CA LEU A 36 7.71 -4.11 2.76
C LEU A 36 7.30 -5.13 1.69
N ALA A 37 7.76 -4.98 0.44
CA ALA A 37 7.52 -5.97 -0.60
C ALA A 37 8.06 -7.36 -0.21
N ALA A 38 9.25 -7.42 0.38
CA ALA A 38 9.79 -8.68 0.91
C ALA A 38 8.90 -9.28 2.01
N ALA A 39 8.34 -8.46 2.91
CA ALA A 39 7.42 -8.91 3.95
C ALA A 39 6.13 -9.53 3.36
N TYR A 40 5.54 -8.90 2.35
CA TYR A 40 4.40 -9.48 1.60
C TYR A 40 4.76 -10.84 0.99
N ARG A 41 5.89 -10.92 0.28
CA ARG A 41 6.36 -12.17 -0.34
C ARG A 41 6.66 -13.27 0.68
N LEU A 42 7.23 -12.91 1.84
CA LEU A 42 7.46 -13.84 2.94
C LEU A 42 6.14 -14.36 3.51
N ALA A 43 5.13 -13.50 3.69
CA ALA A 43 3.81 -13.92 4.14
C ALA A 43 3.13 -14.86 3.14
N ALA A 44 3.26 -14.62 1.83
CA ALA A 44 2.81 -15.55 0.79
C ALA A 44 3.52 -16.91 0.90
N LEU A 45 4.86 -16.92 1.00
CA LEU A 45 5.66 -18.13 1.18
C LEU A 45 5.26 -18.92 2.44
N LYS A 46 4.93 -18.22 3.53
CA LYS A 46 4.52 -18.81 4.81
C LYS A 46 3.02 -19.11 4.91
N ARG A 47 2.24 -18.85 3.85
CA ARG A 47 0.79 -19.07 3.80
C ARG A 47 0.03 -18.31 4.89
N TRP A 48 0.45 -17.09 5.18
CA TRP A 48 -0.24 -16.18 6.10
C TRP A 48 -1.25 -15.28 5.38
N THR A 49 -1.64 -15.66 4.17
CA THR A 49 -2.48 -14.87 3.27
C THR A 49 -3.93 -15.33 3.35
N ASP A 50 -4.84 -14.38 3.18
CA ASP A 50 -6.25 -14.63 2.90
C ASP A 50 -6.62 -13.98 1.55
N HIS A 51 -6.23 -14.65 0.47
CA HIS A 51 -6.39 -14.19 -0.92
C HIS A 51 -5.93 -12.72 -1.12
N ILE A 52 -6.85 -11.79 -1.43
CA ILE A 52 -6.56 -10.37 -1.70
C ILE A 52 -6.93 -9.44 -0.53
N TYR A 53 -7.33 -9.97 0.63
CA TYR A 53 -7.99 -9.20 1.69
C TYR A 53 -7.07 -8.75 2.83
N THR A 54 -5.85 -9.28 2.91
CA THR A 54 -4.89 -8.93 3.97
C THR A 54 -4.07 -7.71 3.57
N HIS A 55 -3.52 -6.97 4.54
CA HIS A 55 -2.70 -5.78 4.28
C HIS A 55 -1.52 -5.70 5.27
N PHE A 56 -0.38 -5.19 4.80
CA PHE A 56 0.71 -4.68 5.64
C PHE A 56 0.92 -3.21 5.31
N SER A 57 1.35 -2.41 6.29
CA SER A 57 1.63 -0.99 6.07
C SER A 57 2.96 -0.61 6.67
N ALA A 58 3.67 0.33 6.05
CA ALA A 58 4.87 0.93 6.63
C ALA A 58 4.87 2.45 6.45
N ARG A 59 5.33 3.19 7.46
CA ARG A 59 5.54 4.64 7.38
C ARG A 59 6.70 4.94 6.43
N VAL A 60 6.51 5.91 5.55
CA VAL A 60 7.59 6.46 4.73
C VAL A 60 8.47 7.36 5.61
N PRO A 61 9.79 7.17 5.65
CA PRO A 61 10.69 8.07 6.36
C PRO A 61 10.68 9.44 5.70
N GLY A 62 10.48 10.50 6.49
CA GLY A 62 10.36 11.86 5.98
C GLY A 62 9.44 12.75 6.82
N PRO A 63 9.30 14.02 6.42
CA PRO A 63 8.46 15.00 7.12
C PRO A 63 6.96 14.72 6.98
N ASP A 64 6.56 14.09 5.87
CA ASP A 64 5.15 13.84 5.58
C ASP A 64 4.64 12.59 6.31
N GLU A 65 3.36 12.60 6.70
CA GLU A 65 2.65 11.43 7.24
C GLU A 65 2.15 10.52 6.11
N HIS A 66 3.11 9.96 5.38
CA HIS A 66 2.83 9.04 4.27
C HIS A 66 3.09 7.58 4.65
N PHE A 67 2.29 6.69 4.08
CA PHE A 67 2.33 5.25 4.34
C PHE A 67 2.29 4.47 3.04
N LEU A 68 2.93 3.30 3.04
CA LEU A 68 2.92 2.35 1.93
C LEU A 68 1.96 1.20 2.25
N ILE A 69 1.19 0.76 1.26
CA ILE A 69 0.28 -0.39 1.35
C ILE A 69 0.16 -1.06 -0.04
N ASN A 70 -0.32 -2.31 -0.09
CA ASN A 70 -0.55 -3.01 -1.36
C ASN A 70 -1.67 -2.37 -2.19
N ALA A 71 -1.50 -2.38 -3.51
CA ALA A 71 -2.58 -2.11 -4.45
C ALA A 71 -3.69 -3.17 -4.28
N PHE A 72 -4.94 -2.73 -4.32
CA PHE A 72 -6.07 -3.64 -4.12
C PHE A 72 -6.30 -4.55 -5.33
N GLY A 73 -6.51 -5.83 -5.06
CA GLY A 73 -6.68 -6.86 -6.09
C GLY A 73 -5.41 -7.66 -6.41
N LEU A 74 -4.24 -7.21 -5.95
CA LEU A 74 -3.01 -8.00 -6.06
C LEU A 74 -2.91 -9.04 -4.94
N LEU A 75 -2.45 -10.23 -5.29
CA LEU A 75 -2.00 -11.23 -4.33
C LEU A 75 -0.68 -10.80 -3.69
N PHE A 76 -0.39 -11.34 -2.50
CA PHE A 76 0.85 -11.02 -1.78
C PHE A 76 2.10 -11.44 -2.56
N ASP A 77 2.02 -12.45 -3.41
CA ASP A 77 3.07 -12.89 -4.33
C ASP A 77 3.08 -12.12 -5.66
N GLU A 78 2.37 -11.00 -5.76
CA GLU A 78 2.46 -10.07 -6.89
C GLU A 78 3.07 -8.72 -6.46
N ILE A 79 3.20 -8.48 -5.16
CA ILE A 79 3.73 -7.24 -4.61
C ILE A 79 5.21 -7.05 -4.96
N THR A 80 5.58 -5.86 -5.40
CA THR A 80 6.95 -5.43 -5.69
C THR A 80 7.17 -4.06 -5.05
N ALA A 81 8.44 -3.64 -4.91
CA ALA A 81 8.75 -2.30 -4.42
C ALA A 81 8.09 -1.20 -5.28
N SER A 82 8.02 -1.43 -6.59
CA SER A 82 7.50 -0.47 -7.57
C SER A 82 5.97 -0.43 -7.67
N ASN A 83 5.23 -1.40 -7.15
CA ASN A 83 3.76 -1.41 -7.25
C ASN A 83 3.04 -1.16 -5.92
N LEU A 84 3.78 -0.92 -4.84
CA LEU A 84 3.21 -0.42 -3.59
C LEU A 84 2.62 0.98 -3.80
N VAL A 85 1.45 1.19 -3.19
CA VAL A 85 0.72 2.45 -3.23
C VAL A 85 1.13 3.28 -2.01
N LYS A 86 1.38 4.58 -2.23
CA LYS A 86 1.64 5.55 -1.17
C LYS A 86 0.36 6.35 -0.90
N VAL A 87 -0.02 6.45 0.35
CA VAL A 87 -1.22 7.15 0.84
C VAL A 87 -0.88 8.08 1.99
N ASP A 88 -1.72 9.08 2.23
CA ASP A 88 -1.67 9.89 3.44
C ASP A 88 -2.33 9.19 4.65
N ILE A 89 -2.39 9.87 5.79
CA ILE A 89 -2.99 9.33 7.01
C ILE A 89 -4.49 9.02 6.87
N ASP A 90 -5.20 9.76 6.02
CA ASP A 90 -6.64 9.59 5.78
C ASP A 90 -6.93 8.51 4.73
N GLY A 91 -5.89 7.99 4.07
CA GLY A 91 -5.94 6.96 3.04
C GLY A 91 -5.96 7.51 1.61
N THR A 92 -5.94 8.85 1.45
CA THR A 92 -5.92 9.49 0.14
C THR A 92 -4.67 9.08 -0.62
N ILE A 93 -4.85 8.71 -1.89
CA ILE A 93 -3.76 8.31 -2.76
C ILE A 93 -2.81 9.49 -3.01
N VAL A 94 -1.54 9.31 -2.65
CA VAL A 94 -0.45 10.24 -2.95
C VAL A 94 0.32 9.79 -4.19
N ASP A 95 0.59 8.48 -4.30
CA ASP A 95 1.18 7.87 -5.50
C ASP A 95 0.69 6.43 -5.68
N ASP A 96 0.03 6.15 -6.81
CA ASP A 96 -0.42 4.81 -7.21
C ASP A 96 0.16 4.43 -8.59
N PRO A 97 1.24 3.64 -8.62
CA PRO A 97 1.84 3.18 -9.87
C PRO A 97 0.96 2.19 -10.67
N THR A 98 -0.06 1.61 -10.05
CA THR A 98 -0.90 0.56 -10.64
C THR A 98 -2.23 1.08 -11.18
N GLY A 99 -2.72 2.20 -10.62
CA GLY A 99 -4.06 2.73 -10.87
C GLY A 99 -5.19 1.88 -10.26
N LEU A 100 -4.87 0.84 -9.49
CA LEU A 100 -5.85 -0.06 -8.87
C LEU A 100 -6.42 0.49 -7.56
N GLY A 101 -5.76 1.50 -6.98
CA GLY A 101 -6.14 2.06 -5.69
C GLY A 101 -5.85 1.13 -4.51
N ILE A 102 -6.46 1.47 -3.37
CA ILE A 102 -6.34 0.70 -2.12
C ILE A 102 -7.70 0.17 -1.65
N ASN A 103 -7.68 -0.84 -0.80
CA ASN A 103 -8.84 -1.21 0.00
C ASN A 103 -8.98 -0.19 1.14
N TYR A 104 -9.82 0.82 0.96
CA TYR A 104 -9.95 1.91 1.92
C TYR A 104 -10.42 1.42 3.29
N ALA A 105 -11.43 0.54 3.30
CA ALA A 105 -11.93 -0.06 4.54
C ALA A 105 -10.84 -0.88 5.25
N GLY A 106 -10.00 -1.58 4.49
CA GLY A 106 -8.82 -2.29 5.01
C GLY A 106 -7.76 -1.36 5.60
N TYR A 107 -7.64 -0.14 5.10
CA TYR A 107 -6.66 0.84 5.57
C TYR A 107 -7.05 1.53 6.89
N VAL A 108 -8.34 1.62 7.23
CA VAL A 108 -8.83 2.32 8.44
C VAL A 108 -8.11 1.85 9.72
N ILE A 109 -7.89 0.53 9.88
CA ILE A 109 -7.17 0.00 11.05
C ILE A 109 -5.70 0.41 11.06
N HIS A 110 -5.05 0.48 9.89
CA HIS A 110 -3.65 0.90 9.78
C HIS A 110 -3.51 2.40 10.09
N SER A 111 -4.40 3.23 9.53
CA SER A 111 -4.47 4.67 9.81
C SER A 111 -4.59 4.93 11.31
N ALA A 112 -5.55 4.29 11.99
CA ALA A 112 -5.76 4.48 13.42
C ALA A 112 -4.53 4.15 14.27
N ILE A 113 -3.81 3.08 13.95
CA ILE A 113 -2.60 2.68 14.71
C ILE A 113 -1.44 3.64 14.45
N HIS A 114 -1.18 4.01 13.19
CA HIS A 114 -0.10 4.96 12.86
C HIS A 114 -0.36 6.36 13.41
N ALA A 115 -1.61 6.82 13.38
CA ALA A 115 -2.02 8.09 13.98
C ALA A 115 -1.83 8.11 15.50
N ALA A 116 -2.02 6.97 16.17
CA ALA A 116 -1.89 6.89 17.63
C ALA A 116 -0.45 6.64 18.10
N ARG A 117 0.42 6.08 17.24
CA ARG A 117 1.74 5.54 17.62
C ARG A 117 2.79 5.81 16.54
N HIS A 118 3.56 6.88 16.74
CA HIS A 118 4.65 7.33 15.85
C HIS A 118 6.02 7.24 16.54
#